data_AF-R7LIK7-F1
#
_entry.id   AF-R7LIK7-F1
#
_cell.length_a   1.000
_cell.length_b   1.000
_cell.length_c   1.000
_cell.angle_alpha   90.00
_cell.angle_beta   90.00
_cell.angle_gamma   90.00
#
_symmetry.space_group_name_H-M   'P 1'
#
loop_
_entity.id
_entity.type
_entity.pdbx_description
1 polymer ?
#
loop_
_entity_poly.entity_id
_entity_poly.type
_entity_poly.pdbx_seq_one_letter_code
_entity_poly.pdbx_strand_id
1 'polypeptide(L)'
;MNDKINGIFPQDTFKIKLPEINYEIPKFESLFMFNKPLIEEPPKPTRAQELHEKWTNVPKQSGLSQEFFDELEAMSKRLKCDPEDLAALIFGESQFKPNLVSADGKYKGLIQMTNSSLSNSIKYSIKKYGENSSVDKNMTMEKYLKLPREKQLVYAEAYLDMLKDLSGLKDKKIDGGQLWAMIKSPKNVNNKKFRDKLMHTLESLKKVPLKYETPFSLKNK
;
A
#
# COMPACT_ATOMS: atom_id res chain seq x y z
N MET A 1 35.89 -84.03 49.10
CA MET A 1 36.45 -84.68 47.89
C MET A 1 35.84 -83.96 46.70
N ASN A 2 36.60 -83.01 46.17
CA ASN A 2 37.14 -83.04 44.80
C ASN A 2 36.04 -82.93 43.75
N ASP A 3 35.90 -81.76 43.12
CA ASP A 3 35.98 -81.71 41.67
C ASP A 3 36.52 -80.38 41.14
N LYS A 4 37.30 -80.53 40.08
CA LYS A 4 38.34 -79.64 39.56
C LYS A 4 37.73 -78.56 38.67
N ILE A 5 38.15 -77.31 38.87
CA ILE A 5 37.92 -76.21 37.93
C ILE A 5 39.00 -76.29 36.86
N ASN A 6 38.61 -76.67 35.64
CA ASN A 6 39.49 -76.60 34.47
C ASN A 6 39.66 -75.14 34.04
N GLY A 7 40.84 -74.60 34.28
CA GLY A 7 41.26 -73.28 33.80
C GLY A 7 41.43 -73.28 32.29
N ILE A 8 40.74 -72.35 31.62
CA ILE A 8 40.96 -72.03 30.22
C ILE A 8 42.04 -70.94 30.18
N PHE A 9 43.18 -71.26 29.58
CA PHE A 9 44.24 -70.32 29.27
C PHE A 9 43.79 -69.39 28.13
N PRO A 10 44.00 -68.06 28.23
CA PRO A 10 43.77 -67.17 27.10
C PRO A 10 44.87 -67.36 26.05
N GLN A 11 44.49 -67.84 24.87
CA GLN A 11 45.36 -67.91 23.70
C GLN A 11 45.45 -66.55 22.99
N ASP A 12 46.67 -66.28 22.56
CA ASP A 12 47.07 -65.51 21.39
C ASP A 12 46.70 -64.02 21.34
N THR A 13 47.66 -63.23 21.81
CA THR A 13 47.79 -61.81 21.48
C THR A 13 48.01 -61.64 19.97
N PHE A 14 46.96 -61.31 19.23
CA PHE A 14 47.10 -60.77 17.87
C PHE A 14 47.79 -59.40 17.94
N LYS A 15 49.06 -59.33 17.51
CA LYS A 15 49.75 -58.06 17.27
C LYS A 15 49.18 -57.42 16.01
N ILE A 16 48.23 -56.50 16.19
CA ILE A 16 47.75 -55.65 15.10
C ILE A 16 48.83 -54.59 14.83
N LYS A 17 49.46 -54.65 13.65
CA LYS A 17 50.28 -53.53 13.13
C LYS A 17 49.31 -52.40 12.76
N LEU A 18 49.41 -51.27 13.45
CA LEU A 18 48.69 -50.06 13.08
C LEU A 18 49.27 -49.51 11.77
N PRO A 19 48.44 -49.20 10.76
CA PRO A 19 48.91 -48.58 9.53
C PRO A 19 49.40 -47.16 9.82
N GLU A 20 50.49 -46.75 9.17
CA GLU A 20 50.97 -45.37 9.22
C GLU A 20 49.98 -44.46 8.49
N ILE A 21 49.24 -43.64 9.26
CA ILE A 21 48.27 -42.69 8.73
C ILE A 21 49.04 -41.43 8.33
N ASN A 22 49.19 -41.20 7.02
CA ASN A 22 49.76 -39.98 6.50
C ASN A 22 48.71 -38.86 6.61
N TYR A 23 48.87 -37.96 7.59
CA TYR A 23 47.99 -36.82 7.79
C TYR A 23 48.36 -35.70 6.83
N GLU A 24 47.67 -35.60 5.69
CA GLU A 24 47.57 -34.32 5.00
C GLU A 24 46.51 -33.47 5.70
N ILE A 25 46.91 -32.30 6.18
CA ILE A 25 46.00 -31.34 6.79
C ILE A 25 44.99 -30.92 5.71
N PRO A 26 43.68 -31.17 5.90
CA PRO A 26 42.69 -30.74 4.91
C PRO A 26 42.75 -29.22 4.80
N LYS A 27 43.02 -28.71 3.59
CA LYS A 27 42.92 -27.28 3.32
C LYS A 27 41.47 -26.87 3.50
N PHE A 28 41.23 -26.06 4.52
CA PHE A 28 39.92 -25.50 4.80
C PHE A 28 39.66 -24.37 3.80
N GLU A 29 38.88 -24.64 2.75
CA GLU A 29 38.33 -23.57 1.93
C GLU A 29 37.20 -22.90 2.71
N SER A 30 37.38 -21.61 3.01
CA SER A 30 36.38 -20.80 3.69
C SER A 30 35.06 -20.80 2.90
N LEU A 31 34.01 -21.40 3.44
CA LEU A 31 32.63 -21.25 2.94
C LEU A 31 32.12 -19.80 3.07
N PHE A 32 32.82 -18.95 3.82
CA PHE A 32 32.49 -17.54 3.96
C PHE A 32 33.18 -16.75 2.84
N MET A 33 32.40 -16.46 1.80
CA MET A 33 32.72 -15.43 0.81
C MET A 33 32.59 -14.05 1.47
N PHE A 34 33.61 -13.61 2.20
CA PHE A 34 33.65 -12.27 2.83
C PHE A 34 33.72 -11.11 1.81
N ASN A 35 33.87 -11.41 0.52
CA ASN A 35 33.83 -10.45 -0.58
C ASN A 35 32.47 -10.41 -1.29
N LYS A 36 31.39 -10.87 -0.66
CA LYS A 36 30.06 -10.51 -1.14
C LYS A 36 29.94 -8.99 -0.92
N PRO A 37 29.71 -8.17 -1.97
CA PRO A 37 29.46 -6.75 -1.75
C PRO A 37 28.39 -6.63 -0.68
N LEU A 38 28.55 -5.68 0.25
CA LEU A 38 27.48 -5.31 1.17
C LEU A 38 26.20 -5.28 0.35
N ILE A 39 25.21 -6.09 0.73
CA ILE A 39 23.86 -5.94 0.21
C ILE A 39 23.56 -4.48 0.48
N GLU A 40 23.56 -3.66 -0.57
CA GLU A 40 23.18 -2.26 -0.47
C GLU A 40 21.84 -2.29 0.29
N GLU A 41 21.77 -1.55 1.40
CA GLU A 41 20.52 -1.46 2.14
C GLU A 41 19.41 -1.22 1.12
N PRO A 42 18.32 -2.01 1.15
CA PRO A 42 17.27 -1.87 0.14
C PRO A 42 16.91 -0.39 0.06
N PRO A 43 16.83 0.17 -1.15
CA PRO A 43 16.64 1.61 -1.32
C PRO A 43 15.47 2.04 -0.43
N LYS A 44 15.70 3.09 0.37
CA LYS A 44 14.69 3.58 1.31
C LYS A 44 13.34 3.68 0.59
N PRO A 45 12.27 3.09 1.14
CA PRO A 45 11.00 3.03 0.43
C PRO A 45 10.52 4.44 0.11
N THR A 46 10.00 4.62 -1.11
CA THR A 46 9.35 5.87 -1.48
C THR A 46 8.10 6.07 -0.63
N ARG A 47 7.62 7.31 -0.53
CA ARG A 47 6.40 7.60 0.23
C ARG A 47 5.18 6.84 -0.33
N ALA A 48 5.10 6.69 -1.65
CA ALA A 48 4.09 5.83 -2.28
C ALA A 48 4.24 4.35 -1.90
N GLN A 49 5.46 3.81 -1.79
CA GLN A 49 5.70 2.43 -1.33
C GLN A 49 5.30 2.25 0.14
N GLU A 50 5.66 3.17 1.03
CA GLU A 50 5.22 3.15 2.44
C GLU A 50 3.68 3.16 2.55
N LEU A 51 3.01 3.96 1.72
CA LEU A 51 1.55 3.98 1.66
C LEU A 51 0.99 2.66 1.09
N HIS A 52 1.56 2.14 0.01
CA HIS A 52 1.14 0.87 -0.56
C HIS A 52 1.21 -0.25 0.48
N GLU A 53 2.35 -0.43 1.14
CA GLU A 53 2.53 -1.42 2.20
C GLU A 53 1.51 -1.22 3.32
N LYS A 54 1.34 0.02 3.80
CA LYS A 54 0.37 0.34 4.86
C LYS A 54 -1.04 -0.09 4.51
N TRP A 55 -1.52 0.19 3.30
CA TRP A 55 -2.91 -0.03 2.90
C TRP A 55 -3.18 -1.42 2.32
N THR A 56 -2.16 -2.11 1.81
CA THR A 56 -2.28 -3.47 1.26
C THR A 56 -2.21 -4.58 2.31
N ASN A 57 -1.77 -4.27 3.53
CA ASN A 57 -1.82 -5.19 4.68
C ASN A 57 -3.25 -5.61 5.08
N VAL A 58 -4.29 -4.97 4.53
CA VAL A 58 -5.69 -5.36 4.74
C VAL A 58 -6.09 -6.47 3.75
N PRO A 59 -6.49 -7.67 4.22
CA PRO A 59 -6.80 -8.81 3.33
C PRO A 59 -7.88 -8.55 2.27
N LYS A 60 -8.81 -7.62 2.53
CA LYS A 60 -9.86 -7.21 1.56
C LYS A 60 -9.35 -6.25 0.48
N GLN A 61 -8.07 -5.87 0.52
CA GLN A 61 -7.42 -4.89 -0.36
C GLN A 61 -6.14 -5.41 -1.01
N SER A 62 -5.91 -6.74 -0.99
CA SER A 62 -4.72 -7.43 -1.50
C SER A 62 -4.52 -7.37 -3.03
N GLY A 63 -5.09 -6.37 -3.70
CA GLY A 63 -5.01 -6.15 -5.15
C GLY A 63 -4.85 -4.68 -5.53
N LEU A 64 -4.42 -3.82 -4.60
CA LEU A 64 -4.00 -2.45 -4.91
C LEU A 64 -2.59 -2.49 -5.52
N SER A 65 -2.44 -1.89 -6.69
CA SER A 65 -1.17 -1.82 -7.41
C SER A 65 -0.27 -0.73 -6.80
N GLN A 66 1.04 -0.86 -6.96
CA GLN A 66 1.97 0.23 -6.65
C GLN A 66 1.67 1.47 -7.53
N GLU A 67 1.33 1.25 -8.81
CA GLU A 67 0.95 2.31 -9.77
C GLU A 67 -0.19 3.19 -9.22
N PHE A 68 -1.16 2.61 -8.53
CA PHE A 68 -2.24 3.36 -7.89
C PHE A 68 -1.70 4.36 -6.85
N PHE A 69 -0.75 3.94 -6.02
CA PHE A 69 -0.18 4.81 -4.97
C PHE A 69 0.82 5.81 -5.53
N ASP A 70 1.55 5.46 -6.58
CA ASP A 70 2.42 6.39 -7.30
C ASP A 70 1.60 7.53 -7.91
N GLU A 71 0.49 7.21 -8.57
CA GLU A 71 -0.42 8.21 -9.13
C GLU A 71 -1.14 9.00 -8.03
N LEU A 72 -1.51 8.36 -6.93
CA LEU A 72 -2.10 9.04 -5.77
C LEU A 72 -1.12 10.04 -5.14
N GLU A 73 0.15 9.69 -5.02
CA GLU A 73 1.18 10.61 -4.55
C GLU A 73 1.36 11.79 -5.51
N ALA A 74 1.41 11.52 -6.82
CA ALA A 74 1.52 12.56 -7.84
C ALA A 74 0.30 13.52 -7.81
N MET A 75 -0.90 12.96 -7.72
CA MET A 75 -2.16 13.69 -7.56
C MET A 75 -2.15 14.54 -6.28
N SER A 76 -1.65 14.03 -5.15
CA SER A 76 -1.56 14.78 -3.90
C SER A 76 -0.67 16.03 -4.02
N LYS A 77 0.45 15.92 -4.77
CA LYS A 77 1.36 17.04 -5.05
C LYS A 77 0.66 18.11 -5.87
N ARG A 78 -0.05 17.72 -6.94
CA ARG A 78 -0.82 18.63 -7.81
C ARG A 78 -1.95 19.32 -7.03
N LEU A 79 -2.67 18.57 -6.20
CA LEU A 79 -3.73 19.08 -5.33
C LEU A 79 -3.23 19.81 -4.07
N LYS A 80 -1.92 19.82 -3.80
CA LYS A 80 -1.31 20.40 -2.58
C LYS A 80 -1.99 19.87 -1.30
N CYS A 81 -2.18 18.56 -1.20
CA CYS A 81 -2.70 17.87 -0.03
C CYS A 81 -1.76 16.75 0.43
N ASP A 82 -2.05 16.15 1.59
CA ASP A 82 -1.31 14.99 2.03
C ASP A 82 -1.79 13.71 1.30
N PRO A 83 -0.88 12.89 0.74
CA PRO A 83 -1.27 11.64 0.06
C PRO A 83 -1.94 10.65 1.01
N GLU A 84 -1.61 10.65 2.30
CA GLU A 84 -2.27 9.77 3.26
C GLU A 84 -3.71 10.22 3.54
N ASP A 85 -3.95 11.53 3.62
CA ASP A 85 -5.31 12.09 3.72
C ASP A 85 -6.14 11.73 2.49
N LEU A 86 -5.54 11.82 1.30
CA LEU A 86 -6.19 11.47 0.04
C LEU A 86 -6.51 9.97 -0.04
N ALA A 87 -5.57 9.09 0.34
CA ALA A 87 -5.81 7.66 0.42
C ALA A 87 -6.92 7.32 1.42
N ALA A 88 -6.89 7.92 2.62
CA ALA A 88 -7.91 7.71 3.64
C ALA A 88 -9.29 8.20 3.19
N LEU A 89 -9.37 9.30 2.44
CA LEU A 89 -10.63 9.78 1.84
C LEU A 89 -11.17 8.76 0.84
N ILE A 90 -10.35 8.32 -0.12
CA ILE A 90 -10.81 7.35 -1.15
C ILE A 90 -11.22 6.03 -0.48
N PHE A 91 -10.50 5.61 0.56
CA PHE A 91 -10.89 4.46 1.38
C PHE A 91 -12.23 4.68 2.08
N GLY A 92 -12.44 5.84 2.69
CA GLY A 92 -13.69 6.18 3.37
C GLY A 92 -14.90 6.26 2.45
N GLU A 93 -14.69 6.70 1.21
CA GLU A 93 -15.77 6.80 0.21
C GLU A 93 -16.08 5.46 -0.47
N SER A 94 -15.06 4.69 -0.85
CA SER A 94 -15.27 3.49 -1.69
C SER A 94 -14.51 2.24 -1.28
N GLN A 95 -13.69 2.29 -0.23
CA GLN A 95 -12.74 1.23 0.10
C GLN A 95 -11.82 0.88 -1.09
N PHE A 96 -11.47 1.89 -1.91
CA PHE A 96 -10.74 1.76 -3.18
C PHE A 96 -11.44 0.93 -4.27
N LYS A 97 -12.76 0.75 -4.19
CA LYS A 97 -13.54 0.00 -5.18
C LYS A 97 -14.02 0.93 -6.31
N PRO A 98 -13.50 0.79 -7.54
CA PRO A 98 -13.85 1.69 -8.65
C PRO A 98 -15.29 1.53 -9.14
N ASN A 99 -15.93 0.41 -8.84
CA ASN A 99 -17.31 0.12 -9.25
C ASN A 99 -18.32 0.23 -8.09
N LEU A 100 -17.93 0.80 -6.93
CA LEU A 100 -18.86 0.94 -5.82
C LEU A 100 -20.00 1.88 -6.18
N VAL A 101 -21.21 1.45 -5.89
CA VAL A 101 -22.43 2.24 -6.03
C VAL A 101 -23.08 2.34 -4.65
N SER A 102 -23.44 3.54 -4.24
CA SER A 102 -24.15 3.79 -2.98
C SER A 102 -25.51 3.09 -2.94
N ALA A 103 -26.06 2.87 -1.75
CA ALA A 103 -27.34 2.17 -1.57
C ALA A 103 -28.51 2.85 -2.32
N ASP A 104 -28.48 4.17 -2.46
CA ASP A 104 -29.46 4.96 -3.20
C ASP A 104 -29.16 5.05 -4.72
N GLY A 105 -28.10 4.40 -5.20
CA GLY A 105 -27.68 4.42 -6.60
C GLY A 105 -27.13 5.76 -7.11
N LYS A 106 -27.03 6.77 -6.24
CA LYS A 106 -26.73 8.15 -6.64
C LYS A 106 -25.24 8.41 -6.80
N TYR A 107 -24.43 7.90 -5.87
CA TYR A 107 -23.00 8.14 -5.79
C TYR A 107 -22.22 6.91 -6.23
N LYS A 108 -21.22 7.11 -7.09
CA LYS A 108 -20.54 6.00 -7.75
C LYS A 108 -19.02 6.21 -7.88
N GLY A 109 -18.30 5.10 -7.87
CA GLY A 109 -16.85 5.00 -8.08
C GLY A 109 -15.99 5.48 -6.92
N LEU A 110 -14.70 5.70 -7.19
CA LEU A 110 -13.67 5.83 -6.15
C LEU A 110 -13.95 6.90 -5.08
N ILE A 111 -14.43 8.07 -5.50
CA ILE A 111 -14.74 9.19 -4.61
C ILE A 111 -16.24 9.51 -4.57
N GLN A 112 -17.07 8.54 -4.95
CA GLN A 112 -18.54 8.61 -4.82
C GLN A 112 -19.13 9.85 -5.52
N MET A 113 -18.86 10.02 -6.81
CA MET A 113 -19.40 11.11 -7.63
C MET A 113 -20.83 10.83 -8.13
N THR A 114 -21.61 11.90 -8.33
CA THR A 114 -22.86 11.84 -9.10
C THR A 114 -22.61 11.99 -10.61
N ASN A 115 -23.59 11.67 -11.46
CA ASN A 115 -23.52 11.93 -12.91
C ASN A 115 -23.18 13.39 -13.23
N SER A 116 -23.84 14.33 -12.52
CA SER A 116 -23.59 15.77 -12.69
C SER A 116 -22.19 16.16 -12.22
N SER A 117 -21.69 15.55 -11.14
CA SER A 117 -20.35 15.83 -10.62
C SER A 117 -19.26 15.44 -11.63
N LEU A 118 -19.38 14.24 -12.20
CA LEU A 118 -18.48 13.76 -13.26
C LEU A 118 -18.56 14.64 -14.53
N SER A 119 -19.77 14.96 -14.99
CA SER A 119 -19.94 15.83 -16.17
C SER A 119 -19.35 17.22 -15.96
N ASN A 120 -19.55 17.79 -14.76
CA ASN A 120 -19.03 19.11 -14.42
C ASN A 120 -17.50 19.11 -14.28
N SER A 121 -16.90 18.08 -13.67
CA SER A 121 -15.45 17.98 -13.56
C SER A 121 -14.78 17.86 -14.93
N ILE A 122 -15.38 17.10 -15.87
CA ILE A 122 -14.88 16.98 -17.24
C ILE A 122 -14.92 18.33 -17.95
N LYS A 123 -16.08 19.02 -17.92
CA LYS A 123 -16.23 20.35 -18.52
C LYS A 123 -15.25 21.35 -17.93
N TYR A 124 -15.07 21.33 -16.61
CA TYR A 124 -14.13 22.18 -15.91
C TYR A 124 -12.69 21.90 -16.34
N SER A 125 -12.27 20.63 -16.37
CA SER A 125 -10.91 20.24 -16.76
C SER A 125 -10.59 20.66 -18.20
N ILE A 126 -11.50 20.40 -19.14
CA ILE A 126 -11.33 20.80 -20.54
C ILE A 126 -11.23 22.32 -20.66
N LYS A 127 -12.07 23.07 -19.92
CA LYS A 127 -12.04 24.53 -19.92
C LYS A 127 -10.73 25.08 -19.34
N LYS A 128 -10.20 24.48 -18.27
CA LYS A 128 -9.01 24.96 -17.55
C LYS A 128 -7.70 24.58 -18.25
N TYR A 129 -7.63 23.36 -18.80
CA TYR A 129 -6.38 22.78 -19.33
C TYR A 129 -6.35 22.64 -20.85
N GLY A 130 -7.49 22.80 -21.54
CA GLY A 130 -7.56 22.71 -23.00
C GLY A 130 -7.06 21.36 -23.52
N GLU A 131 -6.11 21.41 -24.46
CA GLU A 131 -5.49 20.22 -25.06
C GLU A 131 -4.67 19.39 -24.05
N ASN A 132 -4.23 19.98 -22.95
CA ASN A 132 -3.48 19.29 -21.90
C ASN A 132 -4.39 18.55 -20.89
N SER A 133 -5.71 18.63 -21.08
CA SER A 133 -6.68 17.95 -20.21
C SER A 133 -6.61 16.44 -20.39
N SER A 134 -6.28 15.70 -19.32
CA SER A 134 -6.16 14.23 -19.35
C SER A 134 -7.50 13.47 -19.31
N VAL A 135 -8.64 14.17 -19.19
CA VAL A 135 -9.97 13.54 -19.18
C VAL A 135 -10.56 13.38 -20.58
N ASP A 136 -11.22 12.24 -20.83
CA ASP A 136 -12.07 12.05 -22.02
C ASP A 136 -13.35 12.90 -21.95
N LYS A 137 -13.56 13.75 -22.96
CA LYS A 137 -14.75 14.60 -23.13
C LYS A 137 -16.06 13.82 -23.27
N ASN A 138 -15.99 12.59 -23.75
CA ASN A 138 -17.14 11.71 -24.00
C ASN A 138 -17.34 10.66 -22.88
N MET A 139 -16.68 10.84 -21.74
CA MET A 139 -16.80 9.95 -20.60
C MET A 139 -18.22 10.02 -20.03
N THR A 140 -18.82 8.84 -19.85
CA THR A 140 -20.11 8.66 -19.19
C THR A 140 -19.91 7.94 -17.86
N MET A 141 -20.88 8.01 -16.95
CA MET A 141 -20.79 7.29 -15.68
C MET A 141 -20.67 5.78 -15.88
N GLU A 142 -21.35 5.22 -16.89
CA GLU A 142 -21.26 3.79 -17.20
C GLU A 142 -19.84 3.40 -17.65
N LYS A 143 -19.21 4.19 -18.51
CA LYS A 143 -17.82 3.99 -18.92
C LYS A 143 -16.85 4.18 -17.76
N TYR A 144 -17.07 5.20 -16.94
CA TYR A 144 -16.25 5.53 -15.77
C TYR A 144 -16.17 4.35 -14.79
N LEU A 145 -17.29 3.70 -14.49
CA LEU A 145 -17.33 2.56 -13.55
C LEU A 145 -16.69 1.28 -14.07
N LYS A 146 -16.47 1.19 -15.39
CA LYS A 146 -15.74 0.09 -16.04
C LYS A 146 -14.22 0.34 -16.04
N LEU A 147 -13.76 1.54 -15.71
CA LEU A 147 -12.34 1.84 -15.63
C LEU A 147 -11.69 1.16 -14.43
N PRO A 148 -10.42 0.74 -14.55
CA PRO A 148 -9.62 0.38 -13.38
C PRO A 148 -9.41 1.61 -12.49
N ARG A 149 -9.14 1.37 -11.20
CA ARG A 149 -9.06 2.43 -10.17
C ARG A 149 -8.01 3.49 -10.51
N GLU A 150 -6.87 3.08 -11.05
CA GLU A 150 -5.76 3.93 -11.45
C GLU A 150 -6.21 4.97 -12.49
N LYS A 151 -7.05 4.56 -13.46
CA LYS A 151 -7.60 5.47 -14.47
C LYS A 151 -8.76 6.32 -13.96
N GLN A 152 -9.45 5.90 -12.89
CA GLN A 152 -10.46 6.75 -12.24
C GLN A 152 -9.84 7.94 -11.49
N LEU A 153 -8.57 7.85 -11.04
CA LEU A 153 -7.89 8.94 -10.34
C LEU A 153 -7.85 10.23 -11.14
N VAL A 154 -7.70 10.17 -12.47
CA VAL A 154 -7.69 11.34 -13.36
C VAL A 154 -9.01 12.14 -13.24
N TYR A 155 -10.14 11.45 -13.16
CA TYR A 155 -11.45 12.08 -13.01
C TYR A 155 -11.71 12.54 -11.57
N ALA A 156 -11.19 11.80 -10.58
CA ALA A 156 -11.23 12.20 -9.18
C ALA A 156 -10.44 13.49 -8.96
N GLU A 157 -9.26 13.62 -9.58
CA GLU A 157 -8.44 14.81 -9.59
C GLU A 157 -9.15 15.99 -10.24
N ALA A 158 -9.71 15.82 -11.45
CA ALA A 158 -10.48 16.87 -12.11
C ALA A 158 -11.63 17.38 -11.22
N TYR A 159 -12.30 16.49 -10.49
CA TYR A 159 -13.38 16.87 -9.58
C TYR A 159 -12.86 17.59 -8.33
N LEU A 160 -11.80 17.10 -7.70
CA LEU A 160 -11.21 17.73 -6.53
C LEU A 160 -10.59 19.10 -6.85
N ASP A 161 -9.93 19.25 -8.00
CA ASP A 161 -9.40 20.54 -8.47
C ASP A 161 -10.53 21.54 -8.74
N MET A 162 -11.63 21.09 -9.37
CA MET A 162 -12.84 21.91 -9.54
C MET A 162 -13.38 22.39 -8.19
N LEU A 163 -13.56 21.48 -7.23
CA LEU A 163 -14.08 21.82 -5.91
C LEU A 163 -13.16 22.75 -5.14
N LYS A 164 -11.84 22.59 -5.29
CA LYS A 164 -10.83 23.44 -4.66
C LYS A 164 -10.89 24.87 -5.18
N ASP A 165 -11.04 25.05 -6.49
CA ASP A 165 -11.20 26.37 -7.09
C ASP A 165 -12.53 27.01 -6.68
N LEU A 166 -13.65 26.25 -6.72
CA LEU A 166 -14.97 26.71 -6.28
C LEU A 166 -15.02 27.08 -4.78
N SER A 167 -14.15 26.48 -3.98
CA SER A 167 -14.05 26.71 -2.54
C SER A 167 -13.13 27.89 -2.17
N GLY A 168 -12.54 28.58 -3.16
CA GLY A 168 -11.56 29.66 -2.90
C GLY A 168 -10.26 29.17 -2.25
N LEU A 169 -9.95 27.88 -2.43
CA LEU A 169 -8.74 27.22 -1.94
C LEU A 169 -7.70 27.00 -3.03
N LYS A 170 -7.89 27.61 -4.21
CA LYS A 170 -6.92 27.62 -5.29
C LYS A 170 -5.53 27.98 -4.74
N ASP A 171 -4.53 27.21 -5.17
CA ASP A 171 -3.13 27.33 -4.78
C ASP A 171 -2.77 27.13 -3.31
N LYS A 172 -3.75 26.99 -2.42
CA LYS A 172 -3.52 26.74 -1.00
C LYS A 172 -3.21 25.27 -0.76
N LYS A 173 -2.36 25.01 0.24
CA LYS A 173 -2.26 23.69 0.84
C LYS A 173 -3.55 23.43 1.60
N ILE A 174 -4.15 22.28 1.39
CA ILE A 174 -5.39 21.87 2.07
C ILE A 174 -5.07 20.70 3.01
N ASP A 175 -5.71 20.70 4.18
CA ASP A 175 -5.65 19.57 5.10
C ASP A 175 -6.74 18.52 4.79
N GLY A 176 -6.64 17.32 5.38
CA GLY A 176 -7.64 16.27 5.21
C GLY A 176 -9.08 16.68 5.53
N GLY A 177 -9.29 17.54 6.54
CA GLY A 177 -10.61 18.04 6.90
C GLY A 177 -11.21 18.90 5.79
N GLN A 178 -10.42 19.80 5.19
CA GLN A 178 -10.82 20.60 4.03
C GLN A 178 -11.02 19.71 2.80
N LEU A 179 -10.10 18.77 2.56
CA LEU A 179 -10.15 17.84 1.44
C LEU A 179 -11.48 17.09 1.41
N TRP A 180 -11.91 16.55 2.55
CA TRP A 180 -13.18 15.83 2.63
C TRP A 180 -14.39 16.75 2.65
N ALA A 181 -14.27 17.92 3.29
CA ALA A 181 -15.35 18.91 3.33
C ALA A 181 -15.73 19.38 1.93
N MET A 182 -14.77 19.52 1.00
CA MET A 182 -15.03 19.85 -0.39
C MET A 182 -16.00 18.87 -1.06
N ILE A 183 -15.91 17.57 -0.75
CA ILE A 183 -16.82 16.56 -1.31
C ILE A 183 -18.16 16.58 -0.61
N LYS A 184 -18.18 16.56 0.74
CA LYS A 184 -19.42 16.39 1.52
C LYS A 184 -20.27 17.66 1.56
N SER A 185 -19.62 18.82 1.68
CA SER A 185 -20.31 20.11 1.80
C SER A 185 -19.33 21.26 1.51
N PRO A 186 -19.11 21.64 0.24
CA PRO A 186 -18.18 22.71 -0.13
C PRO A 186 -18.45 24.03 0.61
N LYS A 187 -19.73 24.34 0.89
CA LYS A 187 -20.15 25.53 1.65
C LYS A 187 -19.55 25.59 3.06
N ASN A 188 -19.22 24.43 3.63
CA ASN A 188 -18.67 24.29 4.99
C ASN A 188 -17.16 24.03 5.00
N VAL A 189 -16.46 24.21 3.87
CA VAL A 189 -15.02 23.95 3.77
C VAL A 189 -14.16 24.78 4.72
N ASN A 190 -14.67 25.93 5.18
CA ASN A 190 -13.99 26.79 6.16
C ASN A 190 -14.61 26.70 7.56
N ASN A 191 -15.68 25.92 7.75
CA ASN A 191 -16.31 25.72 9.06
C ASN A 191 -15.42 24.80 9.91
N LYS A 192 -14.78 25.37 10.93
CA LYS A 192 -13.83 24.64 11.80
C LYS A 192 -14.46 23.38 12.42
N LYS A 193 -15.64 23.49 13.05
CA LYS A 193 -16.30 22.36 13.71
C LYS A 193 -16.60 21.22 12.74
N PHE A 194 -17.02 21.55 11.51
CA PHE A 194 -17.29 20.56 10.48
C PHE A 194 -16.01 19.88 9.99
N ARG A 195 -14.95 20.67 9.71
CA ARG A 195 -13.64 20.15 9.30
C ARG A 195 -13.01 19.26 10.35
N ASP A 196 -13.03 19.66 11.61
CA ASP A 196 -12.43 18.90 12.72
C ASP A 196 -13.10 17.51 12.85
N LYS A 197 -14.42 17.44 12.65
CA LYS A 197 -15.15 16.16 12.61
C LYS A 197 -14.69 15.26 11.45
N LEU A 198 -14.50 15.84 10.26
CA LEU A 198 -14.04 15.09 9.09
C LEU A 198 -12.59 14.65 9.23
N MET A 199 -11.72 15.52 9.77
CA MET A 199 -10.34 15.20 10.09
C MET A 199 -10.27 14.03 11.08
N HIS A 200 -11.06 14.07 12.16
CA HIS A 200 -11.10 12.98 13.13
C HIS A 200 -11.53 11.64 12.50
N THR A 201 -12.49 11.70 11.55
CA THR A 201 -12.89 10.53 10.78
C THR A 201 -11.74 10.01 9.90
N LEU A 202 -11.01 10.88 9.19
CA LEU A 202 -9.84 10.48 8.40
C LEU A 202 -8.74 9.85 9.25
N GLU A 203 -8.40 10.47 10.38
CA GLU A 203 -7.42 9.93 11.32
C GLU A 203 -7.81 8.54 11.85
N SER A 204 -9.11 8.28 11.98
CA SER A 204 -9.61 6.95 12.32
C SER A 204 -9.46 5.97 11.17
N LEU A 205 -9.73 6.39 9.93
CA LEU A 205 -9.59 5.57 8.72
C LEU A 205 -8.12 5.20 8.43
N LYS A 206 -7.18 6.13 8.65
CA LYS A 206 -5.72 5.87 8.53
C LYS A 206 -5.22 4.77 9.47
N LYS A 207 -5.93 4.53 10.57
CA LYS A 207 -5.62 3.49 11.56
C LYS A 207 -6.27 2.15 11.25
N VAL A 208 -7.23 2.08 10.32
CA VAL A 208 -7.89 0.82 9.96
C VAL A 208 -6.90 -0.24 9.47
N PRO A 209 -5.91 0.08 8.61
CA PRO A 209 -4.91 -0.90 8.20
C PRO A 209 -4.00 -1.38 9.34
N LEU A 210 -3.75 -0.53 10.33
CA LEU A 210 -2.91 -0.85 11.50
C LEU A 210 -3.64 -1.74 12.53
N LYS A 211 -4.98 -1.74 12.52
CA LYS A 211 -5.81 -2.56 13.43
C LYS A 211 -6.19 -3.92 12.84
N TYR A 212 -5.96 -4.11 11.54
CA TYR A 212 -6.08 -5.40 10.88
C TYR A 212 -4.81 -6.22 11.18
N GLU A 213 -4.64 -6.60 12.45
CA GLU A 213 -3.65 -7.60 12.82
C GLU A 213 -3.95 -8.87 12.02
N THR A 214 -3.05 -9.23 11.12
CA THR A 214 -3.14 -10.50 10.40
C THR A 214 -2.69 -11.61 11.35
N PRO A 215 -3.49 -12.68 11.56
CA PRO A 215 -3.03 -13.89 12.25
C PRO A 215 -1.91 -14.65 11.49
N PHE A 216 -1.43 -14.11 10.37
CA PHE A 216 -0.57 -14.79 9.41
C PHE A 216 0.85 -14.21 9.30
N SER A 217 1.21 -13.12 9.99
CA SER A 217 2.61 -12.66 10.05
C SER A 217 3.42 -13.26 11.22
N LEU A 218 2.81 -14.09 12.08
CA LEU A 218 3.48 -14.73 13.23
C LEU A 218 3.59 -16.27 13.12
N LYS A 219 3.38 -16.86 11.94
CA LYS A 219 3.67 -18.29 11.73
C LYS A 219 4.61 -18.49 10.55
N ASN A 220 5.88 -18.16 10.79
CA ASN A 220 7.04 -18.80 10.17
C ASN A 220 8.25 -18.55 11.08
N LYS A 221 8.32 -19.33 12.17
CA LYS A 221 9.54 -19.78 12.83
C LYS A 221 9.31 -21.21 13.25
#